data_AF-A7AXZ2-F1
#
_entry.id   AF-A7AXZ2-F1
#
_cell.length_a   1.000
_cell.length_b   1.000
_cell.length_c   1.000
_cell.angle_alpha   90.00
_cell.angle_beta   90.00
_cell.angle_gamma   90.00
#
_symmetry.space_group_name_H-M   'P 1'
#
loop_
_entity.id
_entity.type
_entity.pdbx_description
1 polymer ?
#
loop_
_entity_poly.entity_id
_entity_poly.type
_entity_poly.pdbx_seq_one_letter_code
_entity_poly.pdbx_strand_id
1 'polypeptide(L)'
;MLLSFLFDYTVYNRILYNFLTINIFACVFFSFLWYDRGINTYIFYQEDILMIALKLTNVKACMSHLLLMDTFDSFLLIEGEIMTFNTFKIDGFIQKNFYTSEELEQMGTLPEYAYWKQLREYCFSLIKGKKTPLGFRFVFSLSPKNIARLIEQNKLGLNADDIQGLYLNLRYDSTGLQCITGTSFKSFSMDKSLEHAWDNMVQKFFQKKGLDFEIL
;
A
#
# COMPACT_ATOMS: atom_id res chain seq x y z
N MET A 1 -49.37 8.98 21.93
CA MET A 1 -49.27 10.35 22.47
C MET A 1 -47.78 10.64 22.61
N LEU A 2 -47.05 10.92 21.52
CA LEU A 2 -46.98 12.18 20.76
C LEU A 2 -46.67 13.41 21.64
N LEU A 3 -45.56 14.07 21.26
CA LEU A 3 -45.07 15.42 21.59
C LEU A 3 -44.41 15.58 22.98
N SER A 4 -43.27 16.24 23.15
CA SER A 4 -42.44 17.04 22.24
C SER A 4 -41.24 17.65 22.98
N PHE A 5 -40.10 17.72 22.28
CA PHE A 5 -39.17 18.86 22.17
C PHE A 5 -38.60 19.54 23.44
N LEU A 6 -37.26 19.60 23.53
CA LEU A 6 -36.47 20.74 23.04
C LEU A 6 -34.97 20.40 23.13
N PHE A 7 -34.37 20.06 21.99
CA PHE A 7 -32.92 20.16 21.78
C PHE A 7 -32.61 21.63 21.49
N ASP A 8 -31.73 22.22 22.29
CA ASP A 8 -31.38 23.63 22.21
C ASP A 8 -30.52 23.92 20.96
N TYR A 9 -31.19 24.33 19.88
CA TYR A 9 -30.62 24.61 18.55
C TYR A 9 -29.64 25.81 18.55
N THR A 10 -29.59 26.55 19.65
CA THR A 10 -28.84 27.81 19.80
C THR A 10 -27.34 27.60 20.00
N VAL A 11 -26.91 26.44 20.52
CA VAL A 11 -25.49 26.12 20.73
C VAL A 11 -24.82 25.63 19.45
N TYR A 12 -25.56 24.88 18.61
CA TYR A 12 -25.02 24.29 17.38
C TYR A 12 -24.68 25.35 16.33
N ASN A 13 -25.51 26.39 16.19
CA ASN A 13 -25.27 27.46 15.22
C ASN A 13 -24.12 28.41 15.61
N ARG A 14 -23.73 28.49 16.88
CA ARG A 14 -22.61 29.36 17.30
C ARG A 14 -21.24 28.72 17.03
N ILE A 15 -21.19 27.40 16.91
CA ILE A 15 -19.97 26.64 16.58
C ILE A 15 -19.79 26.56 15.06
N LEU A 16 -20.87 26.40 14.30
CA LEU A 16 -20.80 26.36 12.82
C LEU A 16 -20.48 27.72 12.18
N TYR A 17 -20.96 28.83 12.74
CA TYR A 17 -20.71 30.15 12.14
C TYR A 17 -19.28 30.69 12.33
N ASN A 18 -18.54 30.22 13.34
CA ASN A 18 -17.13 30.58 13.51
C ASN A 18 -16.15 29.64 12.77
N PHE A 19 -16.65 28.59 12.12
CA PHE A 19 -15.81 27.64 11.37
C PHE A 19 -15.77 27.93 9.85
N LEU A 20 -16.51 28.93 9.36
CA LEU A 20 -16.52 29.24 7.92
C LEU A 20 -15.43 30.23 7.47
N THR A 21 -14.56 30.67 8.36
CA THR A 21 -13.52 31.66 8.03
C THR A 21 -12.22 31.40 8.78
N ILE A 22 -11.57 30.25 8.55
CA ILE A 22 -10.09 30.12 8.58
C ILE A 22 -9.72 28.88 7.74
N ASN A 23 -8.97 29.16 6.67
CA ASN A 23 -8.21 28.29 5.79
C ASN A 23 -8.07 26.80 6.16
N ILE A 24 -8.50 25.96 5.21
CA ILE A 24 -7.88 24.70 4.70
C ILE A 24 -6.58 24.29 5.42
N PHE A 25 -6.68 23.88 6.68
CA PHE A 25 -5.60 23.22 7.44
C PHE A 25 -6.15 22.35 8.59
N ALA A 26 -7.47 22.17 8.67
CA ALA A 26 -8.16 21.48 9.76
C ALA A 26 -8.69 20.07 9.40
N CYS A 27 -8.22 19.46 8.30
CA CYS A 27 -8.51 18.04 8.03
C CYS A 27 -7.48 17.09 8.62
N VAL A 28 -6.49 17.59 9.38
CA VAL A 28 -5.53 16.75 10.10
C VAL A 28 -5.78 16.97 11.59
N PHE A 29 -6.13 15.91 12.30
CA PHE A 29 -6.50 15.84 13.73
C PHE A 29 -7.94 16.24 14.10
N PHE A 30 -8.89 15.33 13.83
CA PHE A 30 -10.08 15.20 14.69
C PHE A 30 -10.09 13.81 15.34
N SER A 31 -9.37 13.66 16.45
CA SER A 31 -9.61 12.56 17.38
C SER A 31 -10.90 12.88 18.14
N PHE A 32 -12.03 12.28 17.75
CA PHE A 32 -13.28 12.46 18.49
C PHE A 32 -13.21 11.72 19.83
N LEU A 33 -13.06 12.49 20.91
CA LEU A 33 -13.14 11.99 22.28
C LEU A 33 -14.61 11.82 22.67
N TRP A 34 -15.11 10.59 22.81
CA TRP A 34 -16.46 10.33 23.33
C TRP A 34 -16.36 9.83 24.77
N TYR A 35 -17.09 10.47 25.69
CA TYR A 35 -17.14 10.09 27.11
C TYR A 35 -18.41 9.30 27.38
N ASP A 36 -18.27 8.00 27.61
CA ASP A 36 -19.40 7.14 27.96
C ASP A 36 -19.66 7.22 29.48
N ARG A 37 -20.79 7.86 29.84
CA ARG A 37 -21.22 8.03 31.23
C ARG A 37 -21.61 6.72 31.93
N GLY A 38 -21.91 5.65 31.18
CA GLY A 38 -22.29 4.35 31.73
C GLY A 38 -21.11 3.50 32.21
N ILE A 39 -19.95 3.67 31.59
CA ILE A 39 -18.72 2.89 31.87
C ILE A 39 -17.55 3.75 32.37
N ASN A 40 -17.72 5.07 32.47
CA ASN A 40 -16.76 6.01 33.05
C ASN A 40 -15.37 5.93 32.37
N THR A 41 -15.37 5.76 31.06
CA THR A 41 -14.17 5.63 30.23
C THR A 41 -14.27 6.49 28.97
N TYR A 42 -13.14 7.04 28.56
CA TYR A 42 -13.01 7.69 27.25
C TYR A 42 -12.82 6.62 26.18
N ILE A 43 -13.69 6.61 25.18
CA ILE A 43 -13.55 5.75 24.01
C ILE A 43 -12.79 6.55 22.96
N PHE A 44 -11.60 6.06 22.61
CA PHE A 44 -10.82 6.58 21.50
C PHE A 44 -11.29 5.88 20.22
N TYR A 45 -11.89 6.61 19.30
CA TYR A 45 -12.02 6.17 17.92
C TYR A 45 -10.75 6.57 17.18
N GLN A 46 -9.83 5.62 17.05
CA GLN A 46 -8.75 5.72 16.07
C GLN A 46 -9.43 5.52 14.70
N GLU A 47 -9.32 6.49 13.79
CA GLU A 47 -9.61 6.18 12.39
C GLU A 47 -8.60 5.13 11.94
N ASP A 48 -9.09 3.91 11.67
CA ASP A 48 -8.31 2.85 11.08
C ASP A 48 -7.89 3.32 9.68
N ILE A 49 -6.62 3.73 9.55
CA ILE A 49 -6.05 4.08 8.25
C ILE A 49 -6.00 2.78 7.44
N LEU A 50 -6.99 2.61 6.57
CA LEU A 50 -7.06 1.52 5.63
C LEU A 50 -6.26 1.92 4.39
N MET A 51 -5.17 1.19 4.15
CA MET A 51 -4.12 1.52 3.18
C MET A 51 -3.32 2.77 3.61
N ILE A 52 -2.04 2.57 3.89
CA ILE A 52 -1.12 3.64 4.31
C ILE A 52 -0.31 4.17 3.13
N ALA A 53 -0.01 5.46 3.16
CA ALA A 53 0.96 6.09 2.28
C ALA A 53 2.24 6.38 3.07
N LEU A 54 3.36 5.87 2.58
CA LEU A 54 4.68 6.01 3.19
C LEU A 54 5.55 6.86 2.28
N LYS A 55 6.10 7.96 2.79
CA LYS A 55 7.12 8.76 2.11
C LYS A 55 8.50 8.24 2.48
N LEU A 56 9.25 7.76 1.51
CA LEU A 56 10.59 7.21 1.70
C LEU A 56 11.58 8.38 1.73
N THR A 57 12.17 8.67 2.89
CA THR A 57 13.00 9.87 3.09
C THR A 57 14.36 9.74 2.43
N ASN A 58 14.92 8.52 2.42
CA ASN A 58 16.18 8.20 1.74
C ASN A 58 15.94 7.54 0.38
N VAL A 59 15.62 8.37 -0.63
CA VAL A 59 15.37 7.92 -2.01
C VAL A 59 16.54 7.09 -2.55
N LYS A 60 17.79 7.52 -2.33
CA LYS A 60 18.97 6.81 -2.86
C LYS A 60 19.09 5.39 -2.31
N ALA A 61 18.88 5.21 -1.01
CA ALA A 61 18.88 3.90 -0.39
C ALA A 61 17.76 3.02 -0.95
N CYS A 62 16.54 3.55 -1.03
CA CYS A 62 15.42 2.79 -1.58
C CYS A 62 15.64 2.39 -3.04
N MET A 63 16.18 3.29 -3.87
CA MET A 63 16.55 2.99 -5.26
C MET A 63 17.62 1.89 -5.36
N SER A 64 18.59 1.88 -4.44
CA SER A 64 19.57 0.79 -4.35
C SER A 64 18.88 -0.55 -4.02
N HIS A 65 17.99 -0.56 -3.04
CA HIS A 65 17.23 -1.77 -2.69
C HIS A 65 16.32 -2.26 -3.82
N LEU A 66 15.72 -1.33 -4.57
CA LEU A 66 14.80 -1.62 -5.66
C LEU A 66 15.53 -2.15 -6.89
N LEU A 67 16.64 -1.53 -7.31
CA LEU A 67 17.27 -1.81 -8.60
C LEU A 67 18.55 -2.65 -8.54
N LEU A 68 19.24 -2.66 -7.40
CA LEU A 68 20.56 -3.30 -7.28
C LEU A 68 20.57 -4.50 -6.33
N MET A 69 19.68 -4.53 -5.34
CA MET A 69 19.64 -5.57 -4.31
C MET A 69 18.46 -6.52 -4.51
N ASP A 70 18.53 -7.67 -3.85
CA ASP A 70 17.51 -8.74 -3.87
C ASP A 70 16.27 -8.45 -3.01
N THR A 71 16.15 -7.23 -2.48
CA THR A 71 15.18 -6.91 -1.42
C THR A 71 13.73 -7.09 -1.85
N PHE A 72 13.43 -6.84 -3.13
CA PHE A 72 12.10 -7.00 -3.70
C PHE A 72 11.96 -8.25 -4.59
N ASP A 73 12.95 -9.14 -4.65
CA ASP A 73 12.99 -10.22 -5.66
C ASP A 73 11.87 -11.23 -5.55
N SER A 74 11.31 -11.42 -4.34
CA SER A 74 10.17 -12.31 -4.09
C SER A 74 8.82 -11.67 -4.40
N PHE A 75 8.77 -10.38 -4.73
CA PHE A 75 7.55 -9.72 -5.16
C PHE A 75 7.30 -9.98 -6.63
N LEU A 76 6.02 -10.07 -6.97
CA LEU A 76 5.55 -10.15 -8.34
C LEU A 76 5.33 -8.72 -8.86
N LEU A 77 5.72 -8.41 -10.09
CA LEU A 77 5.41 -7.12 -10.71
C LEU A 77 4.11 -7.25 -11.50
N ILE A 78 3.09 -6.45 -11.17
CA ILE A 78 1.85 -6.37 -11.96
C ILE A 78 2.06 -5.47 -13.17
N GLU A 79 2.58 -4.27 -12.94
CA GLU A 79 2.86 -3.29 -13.99
C GLU A 79 4.01 -2.37 -13.58
N GLY A 80 4.73 -1.87 -14.57
CA GLY A 80 5.80 -0.90 -14.41
C GLY A 80 5.75 0.20 -15.45
N GLU A 81 6.08 1.42 -15.03
CA GLU A 81 6.24 2.58 -15.90
C GLU A 81 7.51 3.34 -15.51
N ILE A 82 8.36 3.64 -16.48
CA ILE A 82 9.60 4.39 -16.28
C ILE A 82 9.64 5.53 -17.29
N MET A 83 9.73 6.76 -16.79
CA MET A 83 9.79 7.97 -17.61
C MET A 83 11.21 8.54 -17.63
N THR A 84 11.86 8.50 -18.79
CA THR A 84 13.19 9.07 -19.02
C THR A 84 13.17 9.97 -20.26
N PHE A 85 13.91 9.61 -21.31
CA PHE A 85 13.79 10.22 -22.63
C PHE A 85 12.55 9.71 -23.39
N ASN A 86 12.06 8.53 -23.00
CA ASN A 86 10.79 7.95 -23.42
C ASN A 86 10.05 7.42 -22.19
N THR A 87 8.75 7.17 -22.34
CA THR A 87 7.95 6.43 -21.38
C THR A 87 7.97 4.95 -21.76
N PHE A 88 8.58 4.13 -20.91
CA PHE A 88 8.61 2.69 -21.05
C PHE A 88 7.52 2.09 -20.16
N LYS A 89 6.72 1.19 -20.71
CA LYS A 89 5.69 0.46 -19.99
C LYS A 89 6.02 -1.03 -19.98
N ILE A 90 5.85 -1.65 -18.84
CA ILE A 90 6.10 -3.07 -18.60
C ILE A 90 4.79 -3.67 -18.13
N ASP A 91 4.31 -4.63 -18.91
CA ASP A 91 3.26 -5.54 -18.48
C ASP A 91 3.91 -6.71 -17.74
N GLY A 92 3.46 -6.96 -16.51
CA GLY A 92 3.97 -8.01 -15.65
C GLY A 92 3.47 -9.41 -15.97
N PHE A 93 2.42 -9.58 -16.79
CA PHE A 93 1.84 -10.88 -17.10
C PHE A 93 2.85 -11.82 -17.77
N ILE A 94 2.99 -13.03 -17.24
CA ILE A 94 3.80 -14.08 -17.86
C ILE A 94 3.10 -14.57 -19.12
N GLN A 95 3.75 -14.36 -20.27
CA GLN A 95 3.28 -14.84 -21.56
C GLN A 95 3.55 -16.34 -21.71
N LYS A 96 2.63 -17.19 -21.25
CA LYS A 96 2.80 -18.66 -21.28
C LYS A 96 3.07 -19.22 -22.69
N ASN A 97 2.50 -18.58 -23.71
CA ASN A 97 2.69 -18.94 -25.12
C ASN A 97 4.12 -18.67 -25.65
N PHE A 98 4.96 -17.96 -24.89
CA PHE A 98 6.37 -17.78 -25.22
C PHE A 98 7.20 -19.04 -24.95
N TYR A 99 6.78 -19.86 -23.98
CA TYR A 99 7.50 -21.05 -23.55
C TYR A 99 7.01 -22.29 -24.28
N THR A 100 7.92 -23.24 -24.47
CA THR A 100 7.62 -24.59 -24.94
C THR A 100 6.92 -25.42 -23.86
N SER A 101 6.25 -26.50 -24.26
CA SER A 101 5.61 -27.42 -23.31
C SER A 101 6.61 -28.00 -22.32
N GLU A 102 7.81 -28.35 -22.79
CA GLU A 102 8.89 -28.89 -21.98
C GLU A 102 9.39 -27.88 -20.93
N GLU A 103 9.51 -26.59 -21.29
CA GLU A 103 9.87 -25.53 -20.35
C GLU A 103 8.79 -25.31 -19.30
N LEU A 104 7.51 -25.34 -19.70
CA LEU A 104 6.39 -25.18 -18.77
C LEU A 104 6.32 -26.33 -17.76
N GLU A 105 6.55 -27.57 -18.20
CA GLU A 105 6.61 -28.73 -17.31
C GLU A 105 7.77 -28.62 -16.29
N GLN A 106 8.93 -28.13 -16.71
CA GLN A 106 10.08 -27.92 -15.83
C GLN A 106 9.87 -26.78 -14.83
N MET A 107 9.17 -25.71 -15.24
CA MET A 107 8.86 -24.57 -14.37
C MET A 107 7.73 -24.87 -13.38
N GLY A 108 6.90 -25.87 -13.65
CA GLY A 108 5.77 -26.26 -12.82
C GLY A 108 4.69 -25.17 -12.80
N THR A 109 4.09 -24.93 -11.63
CA THR A 109 3.04 -23.91 -11.49
C THR A 109 3.64 -22.50 -11.55
N LEU A 110 3.57 -21.90 -12.74
CA LEU A 110 3.95 -20.51 -12.94
C LEU A 110 2.98 -19.55 -12.24
N PRO A 111 3.50 -18.48 -11.60
CA PRO A 111 2.67 -17.37 -11.16
C PRO A 111 2.04 -16.65 -12.36
N GLU A 112 1.01 -15.85 -12.08
CA GLU A 112 0.35 -15.01 -13.09
C GLU A 112 1.27 -13.90 -13.62
N TYR A 113 2.07 -13.34 -12.71
CA TYR A 113 2.97 -12.22 -12.95
C TYR A 113 4.43 -12.63 -12.82
N ALA A 114 5.34 -11.93 -13.49
CA ALA A 114 6.77 -12.16 -13.36
C ALA A 114 7.31 -11.69 -12.00
N TYR A 115 8.30 -12.40 -11.47
CA TYR A 115 9.02 -11.95 -10.27
C TYR A 115 9.87 -10.73 -10.61
N TRP A 116 9.97 -9.79 -9.67
CA TRP A 116 10.81 -8.61 -9.82
C TRP A 116 12.27 -8.97 -10.16
N LYS A 117 12.78 -10.06 -9.59
CA LYS A 117 14.12 -10.60 -9.88
C LYS A 117 14.41 -10.71 -11.38
N GLN A 118 13.41 -11.10 -12.18
CA GLN A 118 13.55 -11.30 -13.62
C GLN A 118 13.57 -9.98 -14.41
N LEU A 119 12.94 -8.93 -13.87
CA LEU A 119 12.73 -7.65 -14.56
C LEU A 119 13.68 -6.53 -14.07
N ARG A 120 14.21 -6.66 -12.84
CA ARG A 120 15.00 -5.64 -12.16
C ARG A 120 16.16 -5.12 -12.99
N GLU A 121 16.93 -6.00 -13.62
CA GLU A 121 18.11 -5.62 -14.40
C GLU A 121 17.74 -4.82 -15.66
N TYR A 122 16.61 -5.15 -16.30
CA TYR A 122 16.08 -4.39 -17.42
C TYR A 122 15.61 -3.01 -16.97
N CYS A 123 14.86 -2.93 -15.86
CA CYS A 123 14.46 -1.65 -15.26
C CYS A 123 15.67 -0.79 -14.87
N PHE A 124 16.68 -1.40 -14.27
CA PHE A 124 17.95 -0.73 -13.97
C PHE A 124 18.61 -0.21 -15.24
N SER A 125 18.58 -0.98 -16.34
CA SER A 125 19.15 -0.56 -17.62
C SER A 125 18.46 0.67 -18.23
N LEU A 126 17.16 0.85 -17.97
CA LEU A 126 16.38 2.01 -18.41
C LEU A 126 16.64 3.25 -17.53
N ILE A 127 16.97 3.05 -16.26
CA ILE A 127 17.20 4.12 -15.28
C ILE A 127 18.68 4.52 -15.20
N LYS A 128 19.62 3.61 -15.46
CA LYS A 128 21.06 3.88 -15.37
C LYS A 128 21.47 4.96 -16.36
N GLY A 129 22.28 5.90 -15.92
CA GLY A 129 22.76 6.99 -16.77
C GLY A 129 23.21 8.20 -15.96
N LYS A 130 23.50 9.30 -16.68
CA LYS A 130 23.90 10.57 -16.08
C LYS A 130 22.72 11.44 -15.63
N LYS A 131 21.54 11.24 -16.23
CA LYS A 131 20.32 11.99 -15.92
C LYS A 131 19.41 11.12 -15.07
N THR A 132 18.81 11.70 -14.05
CA THR A 132 17.77 11.04 -13.26
C THR A 132 16.50 10.85 -14.11
N PRO A 133 15.74 9.76 -13.89
CA PRO A 133 14.43 9.61 -14.53
C PRO A 133 13.50 10.75 -14.10
N LEU A 134 12.55 11.11 -14.96
CA LEU A 134 11.47 12.06 -14.66
C LEU A 134 10.50 11.49 -13.62
N GLY A 135 10.35 10.16 -13.61
CA GLY A 135 9.54 9.45 -12.63
C GLY A 135 9.46 7.96 -12.96
N PHE A 136 8.91 7.19 -12.03
CA PHE A 136 8.51 5.82 -12.28
C PHE A 136 7.32 5.43 -11.41
N ARG A 137 6.61 4.39 -11.83
CA ARG A 137 5.58 3.71 -11.05
C ARG A 137 5.80 2.21 -11.18
N PHE A 138 5.86 1.50 -10.06
CA PHE A 138 5.86 0.05 -10.03
C PHE A 138 4.76 -0.43 -9.09
N VAL A 139 3.91 -1.31 -9.59
CA VAL A 139 2.88 -1.97 -8.80
C VAL A 139 3.31 -3.40 -8.58
N PHE A 140 3.66 -3.71 -7.34
CA PHE A 140 4.02 -5.05 -6.91
C PHE A 140 2.85 -5.75 -6.23
N SER A 141 2.84 -7.07 -6.30
CA SER A 141 2.00 -7.96 -5.51
C SER A 141 2.85 -8.90 -4.67
N LEU A 142 2.40 -9.20 -3.45
CA LEU A 142 2.99 -10.23 -2.63
C LEU A 142 2.67 -11.60 -3.25
N SER A 143 3.68 -12.48 -3.39
CA SER A 143 3.47 -13.81 -3.95
C SER A 143 2.41 -14.61 -3.15
N PRO A 144 1.61 -15.49 -3.78
CA PRO A 144 0.58 -16.28 -3.09
C PRO A 144 1.11 -17.05 -1.86
N LYS A 145 2.32 -17.62 -1.97
CA LYS A 145 3.01 -18.31 -0.87
C LYS A 145 3.23 -17.40 0.34
N ASN A 146 3.62 -16.15 0.11
CA ASN A 146 3.85 -15.18 1.17
C ASN A 146 2.55 -14.59 1.73
N ILE A 147 1.48 -14.52 0.93
CA ILE A 147 0.13 -14.18 1.42
C ILE A 147 -0.35 -15.24 2.42
N ALA A 148 -0.29 -16.52 2.06
CA ALA A 148 -0.64 -17.62 2.95
C ALA A 148 0.17 -17.59 4.26
N ARG A 149 1.48 -17.35 4.15
CA ARG A 149 2.36 -17.18 5.32
C ARG A 149 1.96 -16.00 6.20
N LEU A 150 1.59 -14.86 5.62
CA LEU A 150 1.17 -13.68 6.38
C LEU A 150 -0.10 -13.96 7.20
N ILE A 151 -1.09 -14.61 6.59
CA ILE A 151 -2.33 -15.02 7.26
C ILE A 151 -2.00 -15.94 8.44
N GLU A 152 -1.21 -16.98 8.22
CA GLU A 152 -0.88 -17.99 9.23
C GLU A 152 -0.14 -17.35 10.42
N GLN A 153 0.87 -16.52 10.13
CA GLN A 153 1.67 -15.86 11.17
C GLN A 153 0.86 -14.90 12.04
N ASN A 154 -0.15 -14.24 11.48
CA ASN A 154 -1.02 -13.32 12.21
C ASN A 154 -2.31 -14.00 12.72
N LYS A 155 -2.49 -15.30 12.44
CA LYS A 155 -3.67 -16.12 12.84
C LYS A 155 -5.00 -15.47 12.46
N LEU A 156 -5.08 -14.94 11.23
CA LEU A 156 -6.23 -14.14 10.80
C LEU A 156 -7.51 -14.97 10.55
N GLY A 157 -7.42 -16.30 10.52
CA GLY A 157 -8.58 -17.16 10.25
C GLY A 157 -9.14 -17.04 8.83
N LEU A 158 -8.43 -16.35 7.93
CA LEU A 158 -8.80 -16.15 6.53
C LEU A 158 -8.30 -17.32 5.67
N ASN A 159 -9.00 -17.62 4.58
CA ASN A 159 -8.47 -18.50 3.54
C ASN A 159 -7.66 -17.66 2.54
N ALA A 160 -6.45 -18.10 2.20
CA ALA A 160 -5.60 -17.43 1.23
C ALA A 160 -6.26 -17.35 -0.16
N ASP A 161 -7.11 -18.31 -0.50
CA ASP A 161 -7.82 -18.34 -1.78
C ASP A 161 -8.88 -17.24 -1.91
N ASP A 162 -9.35 -16.64 -0.81
CA ASP A 162 -10.32 -15.54 -0.82
C ASP A 162 -9.64 -14.17 -1.05
N ILE A 163 -8.31 -14.13 -0.97
CA ILE A 163 -7.51 -12.93 -1.20
C ILE A 163 -7.15 -12.83 -2.68
N GLN A 164 -7.48 -11.70 -3.30
CA GLN A 164 -7.08 -11.40 -4.67
C GLN A 164 -5.62 -10.92 -4.73
N GLY A 165 -5.20 -10.09 -3.78
CA GLY A 165 -3.80 -9.66 -3.71
C GLY A 165 -3.49 -8.69 -2.57
N LEU A 166 -2.20 -8.58 -2.25
CA LEU A 166 -1.62 -7.59 -1.34
C LEU A 166 -0.57 -6.81 -2.12
N TYR A 167 -0.72 -5.50 -2.21
CA TYR A 167 -0.01 -4.67 -3.17
C TYR A 167 0.94 -3.66 -2.51
N LEU A 168 2.06 -3.39 -3.20
CA LEU A 168 2.95 -2.26 -2.94
C LEU A 168 3.05 -1.42 -4.22
N ASN A 169 2.58 -0.17 -4.16
CA ASN A 169 2.71 0.78 -5.25
C ASN A 169 3.84 1.77 -4.93
N LEU A 170 4.97 1.63 -5.63
CA LEU A 170 6.09 2.55 -5.54
C LEU A 170 5.98 3.61 -6.63
N ARG A 171 5.93 4.87 -6.23
CA ARG A 171 5.82 6.02 -7.13
C ARG A 171 6.92 7.02 -6.85
N TYR A 172 7.67 7.37 -7.88
CA TYR A 172 8.68 8.43 -7.84
C TYR A 172 8.33 9.53 -8.84
N ASP A 173 8.32 10.77 -8.35
CA ASP A 173 8.14 11.97 -9.16
C ASP A 173 8.86 13.18 -8.53
N SER A 174 8.48 14.40 -8.92
CA SER A 174 9.04 15.64 -8.37
C SER A 174 8.80 15.84 -6.87
N THR A 175 7.84 15.14 -6.26
CA THR A 175 7.50 15.22 -4.83
C THR A 175 8.30 14.25 -3.96
N GLY A 176 8.99 13.28 -4.59
CA GLY A 176 9.81 12.29 -3.92
C GLY A 176 9.38 10.85 -4.23
N LEU A 177 9.79 9.92 -3.39
CA LEU A 177 9.43 8.50 -3.48
C LEU A 177 8.37 8.16 -2.43
N GLN A 178 7.25 7.62 -2.90
CA GLN A 178 6.14 7.16 -2.07
C GLN A 178 5.91 5.68 -2.26
N CYS A 179 5.49 5.01 -1.20
CA CYS A 179 5.00 3.64 -1.21
C CYS A 179 3.58 3.63 -0.66
N ILE A 180 2.62 3.16 -1.44
CA ILE A 180 1.23 3.01 -1.02
C ILE A 180 0.92 1.53 -0.93
N THR A 181 0.42 1.07 0.22
CA THR A 181 -0.03 -0.32 0.38
C THR A 181 -1.38 -0.52 -0.27
N GLY A 182 -1.77 -1.76 -0.57
CA GLY A 182 -3.12 -2.04 -1.01
C GLY A 182 -3.51 -3.46 -0.69
N THR A 183 -4.80 -3.69 -0.49
CA THR A 183 -5.36 -5.02 -0.26
C THR A 183 -6.54 -5.22 -1.17
N SER A 184 -6.75 -6.45 -1.61
CA SER A 184 -7.89 -6.81 -2.44
C SER A 184 -8.35 -8.22 -2.13
N PHE A 185 -9.66 -8.34 -1.96
CA PHE A 185 -10.37 -9.60 -1.72
C PHE A 185 -11.19 -9.96 -2.96
N LYS A 186 -11.43 -11.25 -3.16
CA LYS A 186 -12.33 -11.74 -4.23
C LYS A 186 -13.80 -11.46 -3.92
N SER A 187 -14.14 -11.31 -2.64
CA SER A 187 -15.46 -10.98 -2.14
C SER A 187 -15.38 -9.84 -1.12
N PHE A 188 -16.49 -9.13 -0.92
CA PHE A 188 -16.53 -8.06 0.08
C PHE A 188 -16.38 -8.64 1.49
N SER A 189 -15.45 -8.08 2.27
CA SER A 189 -15.25 -8.38 3.69
C SER A 189 -15.28 -7.09 4.51
N MET A 190 -15.96 -7.14 5.66
CA MET A 190 -15.89 -6.08 6.67
C MET A 190 -14.70 -6.25 7.62
N ASP A 191 -14.10 -7.44 7.68
CA ASP A 191 -12.91 -7.69 8.50
C ASP A 191 -11.70 -6.95 7.92
N LYS A 192 -11.06 -6.12 8.75
CA LYS A 192 -9.91 -5.29 8.43
C LYS A 192 -8.58 -5.84 8.92
N SER A 193 -8.60 -7.03 9.50
CA SER A 193 -7.44 -7.68 10.10
C SER A 193 -6.29 -7.90 9.10
N LEU A 194 -6.62 -8.22 7.84
CA LEU A 194 -5.63 -8.38 6.77
C LEU A 194 -4.96 -7.08 6.39
N GLU A 195 -5.72 -6.00 6.24
CA GLU A 195 -5.22 -4.65 5.96
C GLU A 195 -4.19 -4.23 7.01
N HIS A 196 -4.54 -4.33 8.29
CA HIS A 196 -3.62 -4.00 9.38
C HIS A 196 -2.40 -4.92 9.41
N ALA A 197 -2.57 -6.22 9.18
CA ALA A 197 -1.44 -7.16 9.15
C ALA A 197 -0.48 -6.85 8.00
N TRP A 198 -1.03 -6.48 6.84
CA TRP A 198 -0.27 -6.09 5.66
C TRP A 198 0.50 -4.79 5.89
N ASP A 199 -0.18 -3.73 6.33
CA ASP A 199 0.42 -2.41 6.59
C ASP A 199 1.54 -2.50 7.64
N ASN A 200 1.34 -3.27 8.70
CA ASN A 200 2.36 -3.55 9.71
C ASN A 200 3.55 -4.34 9.15
N MET A 201 3.30 -5.31 8.26
CA MET A 201 4.37 -6.08 7.64
C MET A 201 5.23 -5.19 6.75
N VAL A 202 4.62 -4.31 5.95
CA VAL A 202 5.32 -3.37 5.06
C VAL A 202 6.21 -2.41 5.84
N GLN A 203 5.69 -1.82 6.92
CA GLN A 203 6.49 -0.97 7.81
C GLN A 203 7.70 -1.72 8.39
N LYS A 204 7.48 -2.94 8.91
CA LYS A 204 8.56 -3.79 9.43
C LYS A 204 9.56 -4.21 8.35
N PHE A 205 9.09 -4.44 7.13
CA PHE A 205 9.92 -4.78 5.98
C PHE A 205 10.89 -3.64 5.66
N PHE A 206 10.40 -2.39 5.60
CA PHE A 206 11.26 -1.22 5.39
C PHE A 206 12.22 -0.97 6.56
N GLN A 207 11.74 -1.02 7.81
CA GLN A 207 12.60 -0.86 8.99
C GLN A 207 13.73 -1.89 9.03
N LYS A 208 13.43 -3.17 8.78
CA LYS A 208 14.43 -4.25 8.76
C LYS A 208 15.48 -4.07 7.69
N LYS A 209 15.13 -3.39 6.59
CA LYS A 209 16.04 -3.09 5.48
C LYS A 209 16.77 -1.75 5.65
N GLY A 210 16.55 -1.04 6.76
CA GLY A 210 17.15 0.27 7.00
C GLY A 210 16.62 1.36 6.07
N LEU A 211 15.36 1.22 5.63
CA LEU A 211 14.69 2.19 4.78
C LEU A 211 13.80 3.07 5.65
N ASP A 212 14.25 4.31 5.87
CA ASP A 212 13.52 5.31 6.64
C ASP A 212 12.30 5.84 5.88
N PHE A 213 11.18 6.01 6.59
CA PHE A 213 9.94 6.50 6.03
C PHE A 213 9.14 7.35 7.02
N GLU A 214 8.29 8.22 6.46
CA GLU A 214 7.25 8.98 7.17
C GLU A 214 5.87 8.47 6.72
N ILE A 215 4.94 8.28 7.66
CA ILE A 215 3.54 7.98 7.33
C ILE A 215 2.87 9.31 6.97
N LEU A 216 2.18 9.35 5.82
CA LEU A 216 1.48 10.52 5.29
C LEU A 216 0.01 10.57 5.71
#